data_AF-A0A067QN39-F1
#
_entry.id   AF-A0A067QN39-F1
#
_cell.length_a   1.000
_cell.length_b   1.000
_cell.length_c   1.000
_cell.angle_alpha   90.00
_cell.angle_beta   90.00
_cell.angle_gamma   90.00
#
_symmetry.space_group_name_H-M   'P 1'
#
loop_
_entity.id
_entity.type
_entity.pdbx_description
1 polymer ?
#
loop_
_entity_poly.entity_id
_entity_poly.type
_entity_poly.pdbx_seq_one_letter_code
_entity_poly.pdbx_strand_id
1 'polypeptide(L)'
;FEVNLITPFQGVKLEVGGAVETYWKSMAVSPPAVVKPAPQLALSNRSVGSAHTSPSNRSIITGGGHALTVSSVTGNFVQVVVQVTRDLHPVVFTDWKLPTGDYDLGVSDVTLSQFEALAQSIGRNLNVADEAGLMSLEWHKILPGSMVSLAKLIAAIPSGLGLSLSLAYPPSRIREKYSLRYRIDLNEFVDAVLRTIYDASTSVEGQYGRRRIIFMSSAPDICASLNWKQPNYPVFFVTQCGKHTANPPGPTTLTIDDANDRRLTSLAAAVEFSKANNLLGICLDAHLLVRHLHSN
;
A
#
# COMPACT_ATOMS: atom_id res chain seq x y z
N PHE A 1 -1.19 -24.70 6.50
CA PHE A 1 -0.35 -23.49 6.53
C PHE A 1 0.00 -23.15 5.09
N GLU A 2 0.04 -21.87 4.75
CA GLU A 2 0.30 -21.39 3.39
C GLU A 2 1.67 -20.69 3.41
N VAL A 3 2.55 -21.05 2.47
CA VAL A 3 3.91 -20.50 2.38
C VAL A 3 4.04 -19.81 1.04
N ASN A 4 4.35 -18.51 1.07
CA ASN A 4 4.61 -17.72 -0.12
C ASN A 4 6.12 -17.44 -0.19
N LEU A 5 6.75 -17.79 -1.32
CA LEU A 5 8.15 -17.46 -1.61
C LEU A 5 8.18 -16.18 -2.44
N ILE A 6 8.78 -15.11 -1.92
CA ILE A 6 8.96 -13.87 -2.68
C ILE A 6 10.18 -14.03 -3.58
N THR A 7 9.97 -13.84 -4.88
CA THR A 7 11.04 -13.88 -5.88
C THR A 7 11.44 -12.46 -6.31
N PRO A 8 12.70 -12.25 -6.76
CA PRO A 8 13.12 -10.96 -7.30
C PRO A 8 12.22 -10.49 -8.44
N PHE A 9 11.95 -9.19 -8.50
CA PHE A 9 11.22 -8.60 -9.61
C PHE A 9 12.05 -8.69 -10.90
N GLN A 10 11.48 -9.30 -11.95
CA GLN A 10 12.16 -9.51 -13.22
C GLN A 10 11.60 -8.61 -14.32
N GLY A 11 12.49 -8.17 -15.22
CA GLY A 11 12.12 -7.53 -16.49
C GLY A 11 12.21 -6.00 -16.51
N VAL A 12 12.67 -5.35 -15.44
CA VAL A 12 12.90 -3.90 -15.41
C VAL A 12 14.31 -3.60 -14.96
N LYS A 13 15.04 -2.78 -15.74
CA LYS A 13 16.30 -2.19 -15.30
C LYS A 13 15.96 -1.07 -14.32
N LEU A 14 15.97 -1.37 -13.02
CA LEU A 14 15.97 -0.32 -12.01
C LEU A 14 17.30 0.42 -12.12
N GLU A 15 17.29 1.67 -12.57
CA GLU A 15 18.51 2.47 -12.66
C GLU A 15 19.09 2.67 -11.27
N VAL A 16 20.29 2.14 -11.04
CA VAL A 16 21.03 2.32 -9.78
C VAL A 16 21.52 3.77 -9.73
N GLY A 17 20.79 4.64 -9.04
CA GLY A 17 21.15 6.05 -8.86
C GLY A 17 20.67 7.02 -9.93
N GLY A 18 19.71 6.64 -10.78
CA GLY A 18 19.08 7.53 -11.76
C GLY A 18 17.79 8.12 -11.23
N ALA A 19 17.71 9.46 -11.14
CA ALA A 19 16.50 10.33 -11.04
C ALA A 19 15.32 9.95 -10.12
N VAL A 20 15.43 8.91 -9.30
CA VAL A 20 14.42 8.50 -8.34
C VAL A 20 14.75 9.18 -7.01
N GLU A 21 13.86 10.04 -6.53
CA GLU A 21 13.84 10.33 -5.10
C GLU A 21 13.52 9.02 -4.38
N THR A 22 14.57 8.32 -3.93
CA THR A 22 14.40 7.20 -3.02
C THR A 22 13.67 7.72 -1.80
N TYR A 23 12.49 7.17 -1.55
CA TYR A 23 11.72 7.49 -0.35
C TYR A 23 12.63 7.37 0.88
N TRP A 24 12.76 8.43 1.67
CA TRP A 24 13.60 8.47 2.86
C TRP A 24 12.79 8.90 4.09
N LYS A 25 13.16 8.34 5.23
CA LYS A 25 12.62 8.67 6.54
C LYS A 25 13.79 9.12 7.41
N SER A 26 13.71 10.32 7.98
CA SER A 26 14.69 10.79 8.97
C SER A 26 14.00 11.05 10.30
N MET A 27 14.69 10.69 11.39
CA MET A 27 14.28 11.07 12.73
C MET A 27 15.12 12.27 13.14
N ALA A 28 14.50 13.45 13.19
CA ALA A 28 15.13 14.61 13.80
C ALA A 28 14.84 14.59 15.31
N VAL A 29 15.90 14.55 16.12
CA VAL A 29 15.80 14.78 17.55
C VAL A 29 15.93 16.29 17.76
N SER A 30 14.90 16.93 18.34
CA SER A 30 15.02 18.31 18.81
C SER A 30 16.20 18.38 19.80
N PRO A 31 17.11 19.36 19.71
CA PRO A 31 18.28 19.38 20.58
C PRO A 31 17.81 19.42 22.05
N PRO A 32 18.33 18.53 22.92
CA PRO A 32 18.05 18.64 24.34
C PRO A 32 18.65 19.95 24.86
N ALA A 33 17.94 20.62 25.78
CA ALA A 33 18.54 21.68 26.57
C ALA A 33 19.82 21.13 27.24
N VAL A 34 20.92 21.88 27.10
CA VAL A 34 22.26 21.45 27.53
C VAL A 34 22.28 21.13 29.03
N VAL A 35 22.52 19.86 29.37
CA VAL A 35 22.96 19.46 30.72
C VAL A 35 24.14 18.50 30.58
N LYS A 36 25.24 18.79 31.30
CA LYS A 36 26.57 18.17 31.17
C LYS A 36 26.56 16.67 31.56
N PRO A 37 27.40 15.81 30.96
CA PRO A 37 27.36 14.35 31.16
C PRO A 37 28.22 13.84 32.31
N ALA A 38 27.85 12.68 32.87
CA ALA A 38 28.70 11.80 33.69
C ALA A 38 28.91 10.45 32.96
N PRO A 39 30.02 9.72 33.17
CA PRO A 39 30.40 8.60 32.31
C PRO A 39 29.86 7.26 32.83
N GLN A 40 29.34 6.39 31.94
CA GLN A 40 29.15 4.97 32.24
C GLN A 40 29.50 4.05 31.05
N LEU A 41 29.94 2.85 31.43
CA LEU A 41 30.73 1.86 30.70
C LEU A 41 30.00 1.17 29.53
N ALA A 42 30.75 0.91 28.46
CA ALA A 42 30.30 0.21 27.26
C ALA A 42 30.35 -1.32 27.44
N LEU A 43 29.23 -2.00 27.17
CA LEU A 43 29.23 -3.43 26.85
C LEU A 43 28.97 -3.62 25.35
N SER A 44 29.87 -4.34 24.69
CA SER A 44 29.83 -4.66 23.27
C SER A 44 28.99 -5.93 23.03
N ASN A 45 27.93 -5.83 22.23
CA ASN A 45 27.36 -6.98 21.52
C ASN A 45 27.31 -6.65 20.01
N ARG A 46 28.16 -7.34 19.23
CA ARG A 46 28.15 -7.32 17.77
C ARG A 46 27.03 -8.22 17.25
N SER A 47 26.16 -7.70 16.39
CA SER A 47 25.30 -8.49 15.51
C SER A 47 25.62 -8.14 14.06
N VAL A 48 26.03 -9.15 13.29
CA VAL A 48 26.27 -9.10 11.85
C VAL A 48 24.91 -9.03 11.13
N GLY A 49 24.75 -8.06 10.22
CA GLY A 49 23.51 -7.88 9.44
C GLY A 49 23.71 -6.90 8.28
N SER A 50 23.11 -7.24 7.14
CA SER A 50 23.26 -6.71 5.78
C SER A 50 23.18 -5.18 5.60
N ALA A 51 23.84 -4.70 4.54
CA ALA A 51 23.97 -3.29 4.16
C ALA A 51 22.63 -2.53 4.16
N HIS A 52 22.57 -1.51 5.01
CA HIS A 52 21.45 -0.59 5.17
C HIS A 52 21.47 0.50 4.10
N THR A 53 20.32 0.79 3.47
CA THR A 53 20.09 2.02 2.67
C THR A 53 19.22 3.06 3.37
N SER A 54 18.91 2.86 4.66
CA SER A 54 18.32 3.88 5.54
C SER A 54 19.28 4.18 6.69
N PRO A 55 19.60 5.44 7.02
CA PRO A 55 20.42 5.77 8.18
C PRO A 55 19.61 5.56 9.46
N SER A 56 19.50 4.32 9.93
CA SER A 56 18.99 4.01 11.25
C SER A 56 20.08 4.31 12.28
N ASN A 57 20.23 5.58 12.67
CA ASN A 57 21.09 5.92 13.78
C ASN A 57 20.49 5.29 15.05
N ARG A 58 21.21 4.37 15.72
CA ARG A 58 20.80 3.82 17.02
C ARG A 58 20.74 4.95 18.04
N SER A 59 19.56 5.52 18.28
CA SER A 59 19.36 6.54 19.32
C SER A 59 19.18 5.86 20.67
N ILE A 60 20.18 6.00 21.54
CA ILE A 60 20.03 5.77 22.98
C ILE A 60 19.01 6.82 23.49
N ILE A 61 17.86 6.37 23.97
CA ILE A 61 16.82 7.25 24.50
C ILE A 61 17.26 7.71 25.89
N THR A 62 17.88 8.87 25.97
CA THR A 62 18.03 9.64 27.21
C THR A 62 17.10 10.86 27.14
N GLY A 63 15.98 10.79 27.86
CA GLY A 63 15.20 11.95 28.33
C GLY A 63 14.54 12.88 27.31
N GLY A 64 13.20 12.87 27.26
CA GLY A 64 12.39 14.09 27.13
C GLY A 64 12.24 14.80 25.78
N GLY A 65 12.81 14.30 24.67
CA GLY A 65 12.59 14.86 23.33
C GLY A 65 11.57 14.08 22.52
N HIS A 66 10.49 14.71 22.06
CA HIS A 66 9.62 14.12 21.04
C HIS A 66 10.39 14.08 19.71
N ALA A 67 10.76 12.88 19.25
CA ALA A 67 11.36 12.69 17.93
C ALA A 67 10.31 13.01 16.85
N LEU A 68 10.54 14.09 16.10
CA LEU A 68 9.69 14.45 14.97
C LEU A 68 10.13 13.58 13.79
N THR A 69 9.24 12.67 13.38
CA THR A 69 9.42 11.89 12.16
C THR A 69 8.94 12.74 10.99
N VAL A 70 9.85 13.11 10.09
CA VAL A 70 9.53 13.79 8.84
C VAL A 70 9.57 12.75 7.71
N SER A 71 8.53 12.74 6.87
CA SER A 71 8.37 11.82 5.74
C SER A 71 8.23 12.62 4.44
N SER A 72 8.77 12.12 3.34
CA SER A 72 8.53 12.72 2.02
C SER A 72 7.10 12.49 1.50
N VAL A 73 6.28 11.69 2.18
CA VAL A 73 4.86 11.53 1.89
C VAL A 73 4.09 12.78 2.33
N THR A 74 3.95 13.74 1.42
CA THR A 74 3.19 14.97 1.61
C THR A 74 2.39 15.32 0.34
N GLY A 75 1.27 16.02 0.52
CA GLY A 75 0.41 16.46 -0.58
C GLY A 75 -0.92 15.71 -0.67
N ASN A 76 -1.65 15.95 -1.76
CA ASN A 76 -2.96 15.38 -1.99
C ASN A 76 -2.84 14.02 -2.67
N PHE A 77 -3.52 13.02 -2.11
CA PHE A 77 -3.57 11.65 -2.63
C PHE A 77 -5.00 11.21 -2.82
N VAL A 78 -5.25 10.51 -3.92
CA VAL A 78 -6.49 9.76 -4.10
C VAL A 78 -6.26 8.27 -3.84
N GLN A 79 -7.16 7.66 -3.06
CA GLN A 79 -7.09 6.24 -2.76
C GLN A 79 -7.71 5.43 -3.88
N VAL A 80 -6.97 4.44 -4.37
CA VAL A 80 -7.37 3.57 -5.48
C VAL A 80 -7.26 2.12 -4.99
N VAL A 81 -8.35 1.37 -5.05
CA VAL A 81 -8.31 -0.07 -4.75
C VAL A 81 -7.91 -0.82 -6.02
N VAL A 82 -6.84 -1.60 -5.93
CA VAL A 82 -6.27 -2.34 -7.06
C VAL A 82 -6.47 -3.84 -6.84
N GLN A 83 -7.03 -4.49 -7.85
CA GLN A 83 -7.10 -5.94 -8.01
C GLN A 83 -6.46 -6.32 -9.35
N VAL A 84 -6.29 -7.61 -9.63
CA VAL A 84 -5.64 -8.10 -10.86
C VAL A 84 -6.54 -9.16 -11.51
N THR A 85 -6.72 -9.04 -12.82
CA THR A 85 -7.51 -9.98 -13.63
C THR A 85 -6.76 -11.29 -13.87
N ARG A 86 -7.45 -12.31 -14.38
CA ARG A 86 -6.89 -13.64 -14.67
C ARG A 86 -5.70 -13.61 -15.62
N ASP A 87 -5.70 -12.67 -16.56
CA ASP A 87 -4.65 -12.44 -17.54
C ASP A 87 -3.63 -11.38 -17.09
N LEU A 88 -3.52 -11.16 -15.77
CA LEU A 88 -2.49 -10.34 -15.13
C LEU A 88 -2.53 -8.85 -15.47
N HIS A 89 -3.73 -8.27 -15.66
CA HIS A 89 -3.89 -6.83 -15.80
C HIS A 89 -4.43 -6.22 -14.50
N PRO A 90 -3.73 -5.24 -13.90
CA PRO A 90 -4.25 -4.52 -12.76
C PRO A 90 -5.44 -3.65 -13.13
N VAL A 91 -6.50 -3.73 -12.33
CA VAL A 91 -7.75 -2.98 -12.50
C VAL A 91 -8.15 -2.32 -11.20
N VAL A 92 -8.94 -1.26 -11.33
CA VAL A 92 -9.48 -0.47 -10.24
C VAL A 92 -10.90 -0.97 -9.97
N PHE A 93 -11.08 -1.58 -8.80
CA PHE A 93 -12.37 -2.11 -8.36
C PHE A 93 -12.39 -2.33 -6.85
N THR A 94 -13.42 -1.84 -6.17
CA THR A 94 -13.48 -1.76 -4.71
C THR A 94 -13.92 -3.04 -4.00
N ASP A 95 -14.75 -3.86 -4.65
CA ASP A 95 -15.47 -4.97 -4.04
C ASP A 95 -14.85 -6.33 -4.38
N TRP A 96 -15.13 -7.36 -3.57
CA TRP A 96 -14.64 -8.72 -3.86
C TRP A 96 -15.37 -9.38 -5.03
N LYS A 97 -16.66 -9.09 -5.21
CA LYS A 97 -17.51 -9.66 -6.26
C LYS A 97 -17.81 -8.63 -7.34
N LEU A 98 -17.71 -9.05 -8.60
CA LEU A 98 -18.16 -8.29 -9.75
C LEU A 98 -19.69 -8.22 -9.78
N PRO A 99 -20.27 -7.14 -10.31
CA PRO A 99 -21.73 -6.96 -10.41
C PRO A 99 -22.31 -7.76 -11.60
N THR A 100 -22.20 -9.09 -11.56
CA THR A 100 -22.55 -9.99 -12.67
C THR A 100 -23.93 -10.65 -12.55
N GLY A 101 -24.83 -10.06 -11.75
CA GLY A 101 -26.16 -10.61 -11.51
C GLY A 101 -26.09 -11.93 -10.74
N ASP A 102 -26.47 -13.03 -11.40
CA ASP A 102 -26.63 -14.36 -10.77
C ASP A 102 -25.34 -15.16 -10.60
N TYR A 103 -24.22 -14.67 -11.15
CA TYR A 103 -22.93 -15.36 -11.09
C TYR A 103 -22.02 -14.80 -9.99
N ASP A 104 -21.41 -15.69 -9.22
CA ASP A 104 -20.36 -15.38 -8.27
C ASP A 104 -18.99 -15.30 -8.98
N LEU A 105 -18.65 -14.11 -9.47
CA LEU A 105 -17.36 -13.85 -10.14
C LEU A 105 -16.56 -12.79 -9.39
N GLY A 106 -15.27 -13.07 -9.17
CA GLY A 106 -14.28 -12.08 -8.75
C GLY A 106 -13.52 -11.48 -9.93
N VAL A 107 -12.72 -10.45 -9.66
CA VAL A 107 -11.82 -9.84 -10.65
C VAL A 107 -10.85 -10.89 -11.21
N SER A 108 -10.31 -11.76 -10.36
CA SER A 108 -9.35 -12.79 -10.75
C SER A 108 -9.95 -13.90 -11.63
N ASP A 109 -11.29 -14.00 -11.75
CA ASP A 109 -11.95 -15.03 -12.56
C ASP A 109 -12.14 -14.60 -14.03
N VAL A 110 -11.98 -13.31 -14.34
CA VAL A 110 -12.21 -12.73 -15.67
C VAL A 110 -10.92 -12.18 -16.30
N THR A 111 -10.90 -12.07 -17.62
CA THR A 111 -9.84 -11.35 -18.37
C THR A 111 -10.09 -9.85 -18.37
N LEU A 112 -9.09 -9.03 -18.71
CA LEU A 112 -9.26 -7.58 -18.80
C LEU A 112 -10.38 -7.19 -19.78
N SER A 113 -10.43 -7.83 -20.95
CA SER A 113 -11.45 -7.54 -21.96
C SER A 113 -12.87 -7.81 -21.46
N GLN A 114 -13.06 -8.90 -20.70
CA GLN A 114 -14.34 -9.22 -20.06
C GLN A 114 -14.69 -8.22 -18.96
N PHE A 115 -13.72 -7.81 -18.14
CA PHE A 115 -13.90 -6.80 -17.10
C PHE A 115 -14.33 -5.46 -17.69
N GLU A 116 -13.67 -5.00 -18.77
CA GLU A 116 -14.01 -3.74 -19.44
C GLU A 116 -15.35 -3.81 -20.18
N ALA A 117 -15.68 -4.95 -20.80
CA ALA A 117 -16.99 -5.16 -21.42
C ALA A 117 -18.13 -5.10 -20.38
N LEU A 118 -17.92 -5.72 -19.21
CA LEU A 118 -18.87 -5.63 -18.10
C LEU A 118 -19.02 -4.18 -17.62
N ALA A 119 -17.90 -3.47 -17.41
CA ALA A 119 -17.89 -2.07 -17.01
C ALA A 119 -18.73 -1.18 -17.94
N GLN A 120 -18.59 -1.38 -19.26
CA GLN A 120 -19.36 -0.67 -20.28
C GLN A 120 -20.85 -1.03 -20.21
N SER A 121 -21.19 -2.31 -20.09
CA SER A 121 -22.60 -2.76 -20.08
C SER A 121 -23.42 -2.20 -18.91
N ILE A 122 -22.77 -1.90 -17.79
CA ILE A 122 -23.42 -1.38 -16.57
C ILE A 122 -23.15 0.12 -16.34
N GLY A 123 -22.50 0.80 -17.30
CA GLY A 123 -22.20 2.23 -17.21
C GLY A 123 -21.24 2.62 -16.08
N ARG A 124 -20.32 1.73 -15.70
CA ARG A 124 -19.27 1.97 -14.68
C ARG A 124 -17.88 2.21 -15.29
N ASN A 125 -17.76 2.25 -16.61
CA ASN A 125 -16.51 2.62 -17.27
C ASN A 125 -16.17 4.09 -17.02
N LEU A 126 -14.88 4.39 -16.85
CA LEU A 126 -14.40 5.77 -16.76
C LEU A 126 -14.08 6.33 -18.15
N ASN A 127 -14.70 7.44 -18.51
CA ASN A 127 -14.40 8.18 -19.74
C ASN A 127 -13.35 9.25 -19.44
N VAL A 128 -12.10 8.91 -19.71
CA VAL A 128 -10.93 9.75 -19.41
C VAL A 128 -10.99 11.16 -20.02
N ALA A 129 -11.58 11.31 -21.21
CA ALA A 129 -11.70 12.59 -21.89
C ALA A 129 -12.64 13.57 -21.19
N ASP A 130 -13.67 13.06 -20.50
CA ASP A 130 -14.66 13.89 -19.80
C ASP A 130 -14.15 14.36 -18.43
N GLU A 131 -13.10 13.71 -17.90
CA GLU A 131 -12.65 13.84 -16.51
C GLU A 131 -11.32 14.58 -16.33
N ALA A 132 -10.70 15.04 -17.42
CA ALA A 132 -9.37 15.68 -17.41
C ALA A 132 -9.29 17.00 -16.61
N GLY A 133 -10.44 17.58 -16.22
CA GLY A 133 -10.55 18.81 -15.43
C GLY A 133 -10.98 18.62 -13.98
N LEU A 134 -11.21 17.39 -13.52
CA LEU A 134 -11.76 17.13 -12.20
C LEU A 134 -10.81 17.53 -11.07
N MET A 135 -11.36 18.17 -10.04
CA MET A 135 -10.68 18.44 -8.77
C MET A 135 -10.46 17.15 -7.98
N SER A 136 -9.49 17.17 -7.05
CA SER A 136 -9.15 16.02 -6.20
C SER A 136 -10.37 15.38 -5.51
N LEU A 137 -11.35 16.17 -5.07
CA LEU A 137 -12.53 15.68 -4.35
C LEU A 137 -13.49 14.89 -5.26
N GLU A 138 -13.54 15.19 -6.56
CA GLU A 138 -14.42 14.52 -7.51
C GLU A 138 -13.91 13.11 -7.81
N TRP A 139 -12.59 12.95 -7.93
CA TRP A 139 -11.96 11.63 -8.05
C TRP A 139 -12.30 10.71 -6.88
N HIS A 140 -12.33 11.22 -5.65
CA HIS A 140 -12.72 10.42 -4.47
C HIS A 140 -14.18 9.92 -4.53
N LYS A 141 -15.07 10.65 -5.20
CA LYS A 141 -16.48 10.26 -5.34
C LYS A 141 -16.69 9.25 -6.46
N ILE A 142 -15.96 9.41 -7.56
CA ILE A 142 -16.18 8.62 -8.77
C ILE A 142 -15.52 7.24 -8.65
N LEU A 143 -14.27 7.17 -8.18
CA LEU A 143 -13.47 5.93 -8.17
C LEU A 143 -14.13 4.71 -7.50
N PRO A 144 -14.85 4.83 -6.37
CA PRO A 144 -15.55 3.68 -5.79
C PRO A 144 -16.63 3.10 -6.72
N GLY A 145 -17.23 3.94 -7.55
CA GLY A 145 -18.22 3.55 -8.55
C GLY A 145 -17.62 3.10 -9.87
N SER A 146 -16.31 3.17 -10.05
CA SER A 146 -15.66 2.94 -11.35
C SER A 146 -15.15 1.52 -11.54
N MET A 147 -15.06 1.11 -12.80
CA MET A 147 -14.40 -0.09 -13.27
C MET A 147 -13.51 0.27 -14.46
N VAL A 148 -12.18 0.31 -14.23
CA VAL A 148 -11.19 0.71 -15.25
C VAL A 148 -9.87 -0.03 -15.03
N SER A 149 -9.04 -0.18 -16.06
CA SER A 149 -7.66 -0.64 -15.87
C SER A 149 -6.81 0.42 -15.15
N LEU A 150 -5.85 -0.03 -14.34
CA LEU A 150 -4.93 0.87 -13.64
C LEU A 150 -4.13 1.73 -14.62
N ALA A 151 -3.72 1.16 -15.76
CA ALA A 151 -3.02 1.88 -16.81
C ALA A 151 -3.83 3.06 -17.37
N LYS A 152 -5.12 2.84 -17.71
CA LYS A 152 -6.03 3.90 -18.17
C LYS A 152 -6.24 4.95 -17.09
N LEU A 153 -6.37 4.55 -15.82
CA LEU A 153 -6.54 5.50 -14.73
C LEU A 153 -5.31 6.39 -14.53
N ILE A 154 -4.10 5.82 -14.53
CA ILE A 154 -2.86 6.60 -14.34
C ILE A 154 -2.68 7.64 -15.44
N ALA A 155 -3.08 7.31 -16.67
CA ALA A 155 -3.08 8.23 -17.81
C ALA A 155 -4.14 9.34 -17.68
N ALA A 156 -5.26 9.07 -16.99
CA ALA A 156 -6.38 10.00 -16.82
C ALA A 156 -6.17 11.00 -15.69
N ILE A 157 -5.68 10.52 -14.55
CA ILE A 157 -5.56 11.35 -13.34
C ILE A 157 -4.50 12.44 -13.59
N PRO A 158 -4.71 13.69 -13.15
CA PRO A 158 -3.69 14.75 -13.24
C PRO A 158 -2.35 14.36 -12.58
N SER A 159 -1.22 14.66 -13.22
CA SER A 159 0.14 14.28 -12.74
C SER A 159 0.48 14.85 -11.36
N GLY A 160 -0.09 16.01 -10.99
CA GLY A 160 0.10 16.63 -9.67
C GLY A 160 -0.60 15.91 -8.52
N LEU A 161 -1.59 15.05 -8.80
CA LEU A 161 -2.30 14.28 -7.78
C LEU A 161 -1.57 12.97 -7.47
N GLY A 162 -1.25 12.73 -6.21
CA GLY A 162 -0.64 11.48 -5.77
C GLY A 162 -1.63 10.31 -5.78
N LEU A 163 -1.13 9.08 -5.92
CA LEU A 163 -1.95 7.87 -5.84
C LEU A 163 -1.59 7.07 -4.60
N SER A 164 -2.61 6.71 -3.83
CA SER A 164 -2.49 5.75 -2.73
C SER A 164 -3.13 4.43 -3.16
N LEU A 165 -2.29 3.49 -3.61
CA LEU A 165 -2.72 2.23 -4.19
C LEU A 165 -2.92 1.19 -3.08
N SER A 166 -4.19 0.85 -2.82
CA SER A 166 -4.60 -0.18 -1.88
C SER A 166 -4.74 -1.51 -2.61
N LEU A 167 -3.75 -2.39 -2.48
CA LEU A 167 -3.72 -3.68 -3.16
C LEU A 167 -4.58 -4.70 -2.39
N ALA A 168 -5.69 -5.09 -3.00
CA ALA A 168 -6.63 -6.07 -2.46
C ALA A 168 -6.23 -7.48 -2.91
N TYR A 169 -5.75 -8.28 -1.95
CA TYR A 169 -5.35 -9.67 -2.18
C TYR A 169 -6.13 -10.60 -1.24
N PRO A 170 -7.02 -11.45 -1.76
CA PRO A 170 -7.97 -12.19 -0.93
C PRO A 170 -7.29 -13.40 -0.26
N PRO A 171 -7.28 -13.50 1.09
CA PRO A 171 -6.84 -14.71 1.77
C PRO A 171 -7.84 -15.85 1.54
N SER A 172 -7.43 -17.09 1.86
CA SER A 172 -8.22 -18.30 1.65
C SER A 172 -9.66 -18.21 2.19
N ARG A 173 -9.86 -17.62 3.38
CA ARG A 173 -11.19 -17.43 3.97
C ARG A 173 -12.10 -16.50 3.15
N ILE A 174 -11.57 -15.37 2.67
CA ILE A 174 -12.31 -14.45 1.79
C ILE A 174 -12.68 -15.16 0.50
N ARG A 175 -11.75 -15.91 -0.08
CA ARG A 175 -12.02 -16.66 -1.30
C ARG A 175 -13.14 -17.67 -1.13
N GLU A 176 -13.17 -18.40 -0.02
CA GLU A 176 -14.25 -19.33 0.30
C GLU A 176 -15.59 -18.60 0.51
N LYS A 177 -15.58 -17.53 1.31
CA LYS A 177 -16.77 -16.70 1.62
C LYS A 177 -17.42 -16.10 0.37
N TYR A 178 -16.62 -15.66 -0.60
CA TYR A 178 -17.09 -15.00 -1.82
C TYR A 178 -17.02 -15.89 -3.06
N SER A 179 -16.77 -17.19 -2.91
CA SER A 179 -16.65 -18.15 -4.02
C SER A 179 -15.58 -17.80 -5.06
N LEU A 180 -14.52 -17.08 -4.70
CA LEU A 180 -13.46 -16.64 -5.61
C LEU A 180 -12.56 -17.84 -5.99
N ARG A 181 -12.76 -18.37 -7.18
CA ARG A 181 -12.17 -19.65 -7.60
C ARG A 181 -10.72 -19.49 -8.01
N TYR A 182 -10.44 -18.56 -8.91
CA TYR A 182 -9.10 -18.36 -9.42
C TYR A 182 -8.23 -17.60 -8.44
N ARG A 183 -7.05 -18.17 -8.16
CA ARG A 183 -6.03 -17.57 -7.29
C ARG A 183 -4.83 -17.19 -8.13
N ILE A 184 -4.49 -15.90 -8.11
CA ILE A 184 -3.26 -15.37 -8.69
C ILE A 184 -2.11 -15.59 -7.69
N ASP A 185 -0.96 -16.04 -8.19
CA ASP A 185 0.25 -16.16 -7.36
C ASP A 185 0.66 -14.78 -6.80
N LEU A 186 1.24 -14.77 -5.60
CA LEU A 186 1.67 -13.54 -4.94
C LEU A 186 2.65 -12.73 -5.82
N ASN A 187 3.62 -13.40 -6.46
CA ASN A 187 4.60 -12.73 -7.28
C ASN A 187 3.98 -12.22 -8.57
N GLU A 188 3.15 -13.01 -9.24
CA GLU A 188 2.47 -12.58 -10.46
C GLU A 188 1.58 -11.36 -10.22
N PHE A 189 0.86 -11.34 -9.10
CA PHE A 189 0.03 -10.21 -8.71
C PHE A 189 0.87 -8.94 -8.52
N VAL A 190 1.92 -9.01 -7.70
CA VAL A 190 2.77 -7.84 -7.40
C VAL A 190 3.54 -7.40 -8.65
N ASP A 191 4.06 -8.33 -9.43
CA ASP A 191 4.82 -8.03 -10.64
C ASP A 191 3.94 -7.35 -11.70
N ALA A 192 2.69 -7.78 -11.86
CA ALA A 192 1.73 -7.14 -12.76
C ALA A 192 1.47 -5.67 -12.38
N VAL A 193 1.28 -5.41 -11.08
CA VAL A 193 1.06 -4.05 -10.56
C VAL A 193 2.30 -3.18 -10.75
N LEU A 194 3.49 -3.69 -10.39
CA LEU A 194 4.74 -2.94 -10.52
C LEU A 194 5.08 -2.64 -11.99
N ARG A 195 4.95 -3.60 -12.90
CA ARG A 195 5.15 -3.39 -14.34
C ARG A 195 4.24 -2.28 -14.86
N THR A 196 2.94 -2.37 -14.57
CA THR A 196 1.96 -1.35 -14.98
C THR A 196 2.34 0.05 -14.49
N ILE A 197 2.81 0.18 -13.25
CA ILE A 197 3.23 1.46 -12.68
C ILE A 197 4.51 1.98 -13.35
N TYR A 198 5.49 1.12 -13.58
CA TYR A 198 6.74 1.51 -14.22
C TYR A 198 6.52 1.92 -15.68
N ASP A 199 5.75 1.16 -16.43
CA ASP A 199 5.42 1.46 -17.83
C ASP A 199 4.64 2.78 -17.94
N ALA A 200 3.65 3.00 -17.06
CA ALA A 200 2.88 4.23 -17.02
C ALA A 200 3.69 5.44 -16.50
N SER A 201 4.76 5.23 -15.74
CA SER A 201 5.64 6.31 -15.29
C SER A 201 6.56 6.80 -16.41
N THR A 202 7.10 5.89 -17.24
CA THR A 202 7.99 6.25 -18.35
C THR A 202 7.32 7.09 -19.43
N SER A 203 6.00 6.98 -19.59
CA SER A 203 5.25 7.76 -20.59
C SER A 203 4.92 9.20 -20.14
N VAL A 204 4.99 9.50 -18.84
CA VAL A 204 4.55 10.79 -18.25
C VAL A 204 5.72 11.70 -17.86
N GLU A 205 6.94 11.18 -17.82
CA GLU A 205 8.16 11.87 -17.31
C GLU A 205 8.63 13.10 -18.11
N GLY A 206 8.00 13.43 -19.25
CA GLY A 206 8.44 14.51 -20.15
C GLY A 206 8.05 15.95 -19.76
N GLN A 207 7.11 16.17 -18.84
CA GLN A 207 6.62 17.54 -18.53
C GLN A 207 6.37 17.86 -17.06
N TYR A 208 6.04 16.86 -16.25
CA TYR A 208 5.83 16.98 -14.81
C TYR A 208 6.54 15.79 -14.18
N GLY A 209 7.36 16.01 -13.15
CA GLY A 209 8.18 14.95 -12.55
C GLY A 209 7.37 13.69 -12.18
N ARG A 210 8.09 12.59 -11.92
CA ARG A 210 7.50 11.26 -11.68
C ARG A 210 6.37 11.30 -10.64
N ARG A 211 5.24 10.65 -10.96
CA ARG A 211 4.04 10.64 -10.10
C ARG A 211 4.34 10.09 -8.71
N ARG A 212 3.84 10.77 -7.67
CA ARG A 212 3.89 10.31 -6.28
C ARG A 212 2.96 9.12 -6.09
N ILE A 213 3.51 7.98 -5.67
CA ILE A 213 2.78 6.74 -5.44
C ILE A 213 3.10 6.24 -4.04
N ILE A 214 2.07 5.78 -3.33
CA ILE A 214 2.16 5.06 -2.07
C ILE A 214 1.49 3.71 -2.25
N PHE A 215 2.10 2.65 -1.75
CA PHE A 215 1.45 1.36 -1.66
C PHE A 215 0.87 1.12 -0.27
N MET A 216 -0.31 0.52 -0.24
CA MET A 216 -0.99 0.09 0.96
C MET A 216 -1.56 -1.31 0.74
N SER A 217 -1.56 -2.13 1.78
CA SER A 217 -2.36 -3.37 1.78
C SER A 217 -2.64 -3.81 3.21
N SER A 218 -3.80 -4.45 3.42
CA SER A 218 -4.09 -5.20 4.63
C SER A 218 -3.60 -6.65 4.56
N ALA A 219 -3.05 -7.09 3.42
CA ALA A 219 -2.41 -8.39 3.27
C ALA A 219 -0.90 -8.25 3.56
N PRO A 220 -0.38 -8.84 4.65
CA PRO A 220 1.02 -8.69 5.03
C PRO A 220 2.00 -9.20 3.96
N ASP A 221 1.65 -10.28 3.26
CA ASP A 221 2.50 -10.88 2.23
C ASP A 221 2.66 -9.95 1.02
N ILE A 222 1.63 -9.17 0.68
CA ILE A 222 1.70 -8.11 -0.33
C ILE A 222 2.63 -7.00 0.12
N CYS A 223 2.50 -6.53 1.37
CA CYS A 223 3.38 -5.49 1.92
C CYS A 223 4.85 -5.92 1.90
N ALA A 224 5.13 -7.16 2.32
CA ALA A 224 6.48 -7.72 2.29
C ALA A 224 7.00 -7.83 0.85
N SER A 225 6.21 -8.43 -0.05
CA SER A 225 6.60 -8.61 -1.46
C SER A 225 6.88 -7.27 -2.16
N LEU A 226 6.02 -6.26 -1.97
CA LEU A 226 6.25 -4.91 -2.48
C LEU A 226 7.56 -4.32 -1.97
N ASN A 227 7.79 -4.34 -0.65
CA ASN A 227 8.97 -3.70 -0.08
C ASN A 227 10.29 -4.38 -0.49
N TRP A 228 10.24 -5.70 -0.76
CA TRP A 228 11.39 -6.44 -1.29
C TRP A 228 11.63 -6.20 -2.78
N LYS A 229 10.57 -6.04 -3.58
CA LYS A 229 10.66 -5.93 -5.04
C LYS A 229 10.89 -4.50 -5.53
N GLN A 230 10.46 -3.49 -4.79
CA GLN A 230 10.65 -2.09 -5.16
C GLN A 230 11.12 -1.27 -3.93
N PRO A 231 12.24 -0.53 -4.03
CA PRO A 231 12.72 0.34 -2.97
C PRO A 231 12.27 1.80 -3.14
N ASN A 232 11.56 2.13 -4.22
CA ASN A 232 11.35 3.50 -4.67
C ASN A 232 10.10 4.15 -4.07
N TYR A 233 9.08 3.35 -3.77
CA TYR A 233 7.78 3.81 -3.29
C TYR A 233 7.54 3.30 -1.86
N PRO A 234 7.04 4.17 -0.97
CA PRO A 234 6.73 3.76 0.39
C PRO A 234 5.61 2.74 0.44
N VAL A 235 5.75 1.77 1.35
CA VAL A 235 4.75 0.74 1.62
C VAL A 235 4.22 0.92 3.04
N PHE A 236 2.88 0.95 3.18
CA PHE A 236 2.19 0.94 4.46
C PHE A 236 1.38 -0.35 4.64
N PHE A 237 1.37 -0.84 5.88
CA PHE A 237 0.48 -1.94 6.27
C PHE A 237 -0.82 -1.40 6.87
N VAL A 238 -1.96 -1.79 6.30
CA VAL A 238 -3.29 -1.36 6.77
C VAL A 238 -3.81 -2.38 7.79
N THR A 239 -4.19 -1.91 8.98
CA THR A 239 -4.63 -2.78 10.07
C THR A 239 -5.71 -2.11 10.92
N GLN A 240 -6.64 -2.92 11.44
CA GLN A 240 -7.66 -2.47 12.40
C GLN A 240 -7.24 -2.63 13.86
N CYS A 241 -6.06 -3.22 14.10
CA CYS A 241 -5.47 -3.41 15.43
C CYS A 241 -6.46 -4.00 16.46
N GLY A 242 -7.31 -4.94 16.04
CA GLY A 242 -8.22 -5.65 16.96
C GLY A 242 -9.55 -4.96 17.24
N LYS A 243 -9.84 -3.83 16.60
CA LYS A 243 -11.16 -3.20 16.68
C LYS A 243 -12.11 -3.85 15.66
N HIS A 244 -13.20 -4.43 16.15
CA HIS A 244 -14.34 -4.73 15.31
C HIS A 244 -14.99 -3.40 14.90
N THR A 245 -14.64 -2.90 13.72
CA THR A 245 -15.25 -1.69 13.15
C THR A 245 -16.49 -2.07 12.37
N ALA A 246 -17.63 -1.45 12.65
CA ALA A 246 -18.83 -1.60 11.85
C ALA A 246 -18.62 -1.17 10.38
N ASN A 247 -17.71 -0.22 10.15
CA ASN A 247 -17.34 0.29 8.83
C ASN A 247 -15.83 0.13 8.62
N PRO A 248 -15.35 -0.92 7.91
CA PRO A 248 -13.96 -1.01 7.53
C PRO A 248 -13.56 0.13 6.57
N PRO A 249 -12.26 0.48 6.47
CA PRO A 249 -11.78 1.54 5.56
C PRO A 249 -12.16 1.37 4.09
N GLY A 250 -12.42 0.14 3.65
CA GLY A 250 -12.98 -0.17 2.34
C GLY A 250 -13.48 -1.61 2.27
N PRO A 251 -14.27 -1.98 1.24
CA PRO A 251 -14.94 -3.28 1.15
C PRO A 251 -13.98 -4.48 1.10
N THR A 252 -12.77 -4.25 0.57
CA THR A 252 -11.70 -5.24 0.42
C THR A 252 -10.61 -5.14 1.50
N THR A 253 -10.79 -4.25 2.49
CA THR A 253 -9.86 -4.18 3.64
C THR A 253 -10.11 -5.37 4.56
N LEU A 254 -9.07 -6.17 4.82
CA LEU A 254 -9.20 -7.34 5.68
C LEU A 254 -9.48 -6.93 7.12
N THR A 255 -10.54 -7.52 7.68
CA THR A 255 -10.92 -7.39 9.09
C THR A 255 -10.38 -8.57 9.90
N ILE A 256 -10.61 -8.51 11.21
CA ILE A 256 -10.26 -9.56 12.18
C ILE A 256 -10.88 -10.91 11.81
N ASP A 257 -12.09 -10.89 11.25
CA ASP A 257 -12.85 -12.09 10.92
C ASP A 257 -12.43 -12.70 9.59
N ASP A 258 -11.70 -11.94 8.76
CA ASP A 258 -11.30 -12.32 7.40
C ASP A 258 -9.95 -13.05 7.37
N ALA A 259 -9.11 -12.83 8.38
CA ALA A 259 -7.86 -13.56 8.55
C ALA A 259 -7.52 -13.72 10.04
N ASN A 260 -7.24 -14.96 10.46
CA ASN A 260 -6.74 -15.25 11.80
C ASN A 260 -5.26 -14.85 11.91
N ASP A 261 -4.99 -13.56 11.85
CA ASP A 261 -3.66 -12.97 11.81
C ASP A 261 -3.48 -11.96 12.95
N ARG A 262 -2.49 -12.22 13.81
CA ARG A 262 -2.16 -11.33 14.94
C ARG A 262 -1.80 -9.92 14.50
N ARG A 263 -1.28 -9.75 13.29
CA ARG A 263 -0.91 -8.44 12.71
C ARG A 263 -2.14 -7.57 12.44
N LEU A 264 -3.32 -8.17 12.23
CA LEU A 264 -4.59 -7.45 12.07
C LEU A 264 -5.28 -7.15 13.41
N THR A 265 -5.00 -7.95 14.45
CA THR A 265 -5.66 -7.85 15.75
C THR A 265 -4.87 -7.10 16.82
N SER A 266 -3.58 -6.83 16.60
CA SER A 266 -2.73 -6.17 17.59
C SER A 266 -1.87 -5.07 16.99
N LEU A 267 -1.96 -3.88 17.58
CA LEU A 267 -1.08 -2.75 17.22
C LEU A 267 0.40 -3.11 17.40
N ALA A 268 0.76 -3.78 18.49
CA ALA A 268 2.13 -4.19 18.75
C ALA A 268 2.65 -5.14 17.65
N ALA A 269 1.85 -6.15 17.28
CA ALA A 269 2.22 -7.08 16.22
C ALA A 269 2.29 -6.41 14.84
N ALA A 270 1.39 -5.45 14.55
CA ALA A 270 1.42 -4.68 13.32
C ALA A 270 2.68 -3.80 13.20
N VAL A 271 3.06 -3.15 14.31
CA VAL A 271 4.29 -2.35 14.38
C VAL A 271 5.53 -3.22 14.26
N GLU A 272 5.57 -4.36 14.95
CA GLU A 272 6.68 -5.32 14.88
C GLU A 272 6.87 -5.85 13.46
N PHE A 273 5.78 -6.27 12.80
CA PHE A 273 5.79 -6.69 11.41
C PHE A 273 6.32 -5.60 10.46
N SER A 274 5.82 -4.37 10.62
CA SER A 274 6.21 -3.24 9.78
C SER A 274 7.69 -2.89 9.95
N LYS A 275 8.20 -2.92 11.18
CA LYS A 275 9.62 -2.75 11.47
C LYS A 275 10.46 -3.87 10.88
N ALA A 276 10.05 -5.12 11.06
CA ALA A 276 10.79 -6.29 10.56
C ALA A 276 10.88 -6.32 9.03
N ASN A 277 9.88 -5.78 8.33
CA ASN A 277 9.85 -5.71 6.87
C ASN A 277 10.33 -4.37 6.31
N ASN A 278 10.86 -3.46 7.14
CA ASN A 278 11.28 -2.10 6.74
C ASN A 278 10.19 -1.31 6.00
N LEU A 279 8.92 -1.50 6.39
CA LEU A 279 7.82 -0.69 5.87
C LEU A 279 7.92 0.73 6.43
N LEU A 280 7.35 1.70 5.71
CA LEU A 280 7.34 3.08 6.19
C LEU A 280 6.53 3.21 7.50
N GLY A 281 5.37 2.57 7.55
CA GLY A 281 4.53 2.59 8.72
C GLY A 281 3.27 1.75 8.57
N ILE A 282 2.31 2.03 9.44
CA ILE A 282 0.99 1.40 9.47
C ILE A 282 -0.09 2.46 9.24
N CYS A 283 -1.20 2.05 8.64
CA CYS A 283 -2.42 2.83 8.51
C CYS A 283 -3.51 2.18 9.38
N LEU A 284 -4.12 2.96 10.27
CA LEU A 284 -5.16 2.50 11.20
C LEU A 284 -6.18 3.60 11.47
N ASP A 285 -7.33 3.22 12.03
CA ASP A 285 -8.36 4.17 12.48
C ASP A 285 -7.85 5.03 13.63
N ALA A 286 -7.80 6.35 13.42
CA ALA A 286 -7.31 7.34 14.38
C ALA A 286 -8.05 7.30 15.74
N HIS A 287 -9.30 6.82 15.79
CA HIS A 287 -10.02 6.66 17.05
C HIS A 287 -9.32 5.73 18.06
N LEU A 288 -8.46 4.83 17.59
CA LEU A 288 -7.65 3.98 18.46
C LEU A 288 -6.66 4.79 19.31
N LEU A 289 -6.20 5.93 18.82
CA LEU A 289 -5.27 6.81 19.53
C LEU A 289 -6.00 7.73 20.53
N VAL A 290 -7.25 8.08 20.24
CA VAL A 290 -8.04 9.00 21.07
C VAL A 290 -8.52 8.35 22.38
N ARG A 291 -8.82 7.05 22.37
CA ARG A 291 -9.29 6.34 23.59
C ARG A 291 -8.30 6.37 24.75
N HIS A 292 -7.00 6.50 24.46
CA HIS A 292 -5.96 6.59 25.49
C HIS A 292 -5.73 8.01 26.01
N LEU A 293 -6.38 9.03 25.43
CA LEU A 293 -6.25 10.42 25.88
C LEU A 293 -7.29 10.82 26.93
N HIS A 294 -8.40 10.07 27.08
CA HIS A 294 -9.46 10.33 28.06
C HIS A 294 -9.41 9.41 29.29
N SER A 295 -8.34 8.61 29.45
CA SER A 295 -8.16 7.71 30.59
C SER A 295 -7.15 8.22 31.64
N ASN A 296 -6.89 9.54 31.68
CA ASN A 296 -6.10 10.20 32.73
C ASN A 296 -6.94 11.27 33.40
#